data_AF-A0A336N2S6-F1
#
_entry.id   AF-A0A336N2S6-F1
#
_cell.length_a   1.000
_cell.length_b   1.000
_cell.length_c   1.000
_cell.angle_alpha   90.00
_cell.angle_beta   90.00
_cell.angle_gamma   90.00
#
_symmetry.space_group_name_H-M   'P 1'
#
loop_
_entity.id
_entity.type
_entity.pdbx_description
1 polymer ?
#
loop_
_entity_poly.entity_id
_entity_poly.type
_entity_poly.pdbx_seq_one_letter_code
_entity_poly.pdbx_strand_id
1 'polypeptide(L)'
;MQHSMEQPYSICSQQGDIFTITPELWQQNQQQQTVLLRYLALPLKEEPQKLWLGLDSLTNLAACEAFSFLTGKNIEPVLIESAVLKTALQDLAPHREKLDENQPLFYSVTPQEQQEQSSDEPTIQLLNQIFENATTKKASDIHLEPQADFLQVRFRIDGVLQVQNTIAQTLANRLISRLKLLAKLDISETRLPQDGRFQFKTTFSDILDFRLSTLATHFGEKAVLRLQQNRPVQLAFSELGMTEQQQQTFRHALSQPQGLILVTGPREAVKVFLYIRHYNGSIPPTSIL
;
A
#
# COMPACT_ATOMS: atom_id res chain seq x y z
N MET A 1 13.79 -13.94 -28.71
CA MET A 1 12.91 -14.99 -29.27
C MET A 1 11.68 -15.05 -28.40
N GLN A 2 10.50 -14.91 -29.01
CA GLN A 2 9.19 -14.99 -28.36
C GLN A 2 9.02 -16.37 -27.72
N HIS A 3 8.80 -16.41 -26.40
CA HIS A 3 8.05 -17.52 -25.79
C HIS A 3 6.60 -17.08 -25.69
N SER A 4 5.84 -17.37 -26.74
CA SER A 4 4.38 -17.40 -26.68
C SER A 4 3.98 -18.41 -25.61
N MET A 5 3.26 -17.98 -24.57
CA MET A 5 2.61 -18.92 -23.67
C MET A 5 1.49 -19.61 -24.46
N GLU A 6 1.77 -20.83 -24.95
CA GLU A 6 0.79 -21.70 -25.62
C GLU A 6 -0.13 -22.45 -24.65
N GLN A 7 -0.05 -22.19 -23.34
CA GLN A 7 -0.88 -22.86 -22.34
C GLN A 7 -2.02 -21.95 -21.89
N PRO A 8 -3.28 -22.38 -22.03
CA PRO A 8 -4.41 -21.57 -21.62
C PRO A 8 -4.49 -21.48 -20.08
N TYR A 9 -4.53 -20.26 -19.55
CA TYR A 9 -4.59 -20.02 -18.11
C TYR A 9 -5.98 -20.38 -17.58
N SER A 10 -6.07 -21.35 -16.68
CA SER A 10 -7.36 -21.85 -16.17
C SER A 10 -7.58 -21.46 -14.72
N ILE A 11 -8.77 -20.96 -14.40
CA ILE A 11 -9.17 -20.49 -13.08
C ILE A 11 -10.45 -21.21 -12.66
N CYS A 12 -10.48 -21.69 -11.42
CA CYS A 12 -11.66 -22.31 -10.83
C CYS A 12 -12.47 -21.28 -10.03
N SER A 13 -13.78 -21.20 -10.26
CA SER A 13 -14.70 -20.44 -9.44
C SER A 13 -14.95 -21.15 -8.11
N GLN A 14 -15.43 -20.42 -7.10
CA GLN A 14 -15.87 -21.04 -5.84
C GLN A 14 -17.07 -21.99 -6.01
N GLN A 15 -17.78 -21.89 -7.14
CA GLN A 15 -18.92 -22.76 -7.47
C GLN A 15 -18.47 -24.03 -8.23
N GLY A 16 -17.16 -24.16 -8.51
CA GLY A 16 -16.59 -25.33 -9.19
C GLY A 16 -16.52 -25.21 -10.71
N ASP A 17 -16.86 -24.06 -11.28
CA ASP A 17 -16.76 -23.80 -12.71
C ASP A 17 -15.32 -23.49 -13.10
N ILE A 18 -14.83 -24.12 -14.17
CA ILE A 18 -13.49 -23.88 -14.70
C ILE A 18 -13.60 -22.91 -15.87
N PHE A 19 -12.94 -21.76 -15.74
CA PHE A 19 -12.81 -20.76 -16.78
C PHE A 19 -11.43 -20.84 -17.41
N THR A 20 -11.39 -21.02 -18.72
CA THR A 20 -10.15 -21.08 -19.51
C THR A 20 -9.98 -19.76 -20.26
N ILE A 21 -8.98 -18.97 -19.86
CA ILE A 21 -8.67 -17.67 -20.46
C ILE A 21 -7.92 -17.90 -21.77
N THR A 22 -8.42 -17.32 -22.86
CA THR A 22 -7.75 -17.44 -24.16
C THR A 22 -6.44 -16.65 -24.18
N PRO A 23 -5.43 -17.08 -24.96
CA PRO A 23 -4.15 -16.35 -25.04
C PRO A 23 -4.31 -14.88 -25.45
N GLU A 24 -5.28 -14.56 -26.32
CA GLU A 24 -5.56 -13.19 -26.76
C GLU A 24 -6.11 -12.34 -25.61
N LEU A 25 -7.05 -12.89 -24.84
CA LEU A 25 -7.61 -12.21 -23.67
C LEU A 25 -6.55 -12.05 -22.58
N TRP A 26 -5.69 -13.05 -22.40
CA TRP A 26 -4.55 -12.96 -21.48
C TRP A 26 -3.61 -11.82 -21.85
N GLN A 27 -3.25 -11.68 -23.13
CA GLN A 27 -2.41 -10.57 -23.60
C GLN A 27 -3.07 -9.20 -23.41
N GLN A 28 -4.39 -9.10 -23.62
CA GLN A 28 -5.15 -7.88 -23.34
C GLN A 28 -5.15 -7.56 -21.84
N ASN A 29 -5.33 -8.57 -20.98
CA ASN A 29 -5.26 -8.43 -19.54
C ASN A 29 -3.88 -7.92 -19.07
N GLN A 30 -2.79 -8.39 -19.68
CA GLN A 30 -1.44 -7.91 -19.39
C GLN A 30 -1.27 -6.40 -19.69
N GLN A 31 -1.88 -5.90 -20.77
CA GLN A 31 -1.84 -4.47 -21.13
C GLN A 31 -2.66 -3.60 -20.17
N GLN A 32 -3.72 -4.16 -19.57
CA GLN A 32 -4.63 -3.45 -18.67
C GLN A 32 -4.34 -3.71 -17.18
N GLN A 33 -3.20 -4.33 -16.87
CA GLN A 33 -2.86 -4.83 -15.53
C GLN A 33 -3.06 -3.80 -14.40
N THR A 34 -2.70 -2.54 -14.62
CA THR A 34 -2.86 -1.47 -13.62
C THR A 34 -4.31 -1.32 -13.16
N VAL A 35 -5.26 -1.44 -14.09
CA VAL A 35 -6.69 -1.37 -13.79
C VAL A 35 -7.17 -2.66 -13.11
N LEU A 36 -6.70 -3.81 -13.57
CA LEU A 36 -7.02 -5.12 -12.98
C LEU A 36 -6.59 -5.19 -11.50
N LEU A 37 -5.37 -4.75 -11.19
CA LEU A 37 -4.84 -4.70 -9.82
C LEU A 37 -5.57 -3.70 -8.94
N ARG A 38 -5.90 -2.52 -9.48
CA ARG A 38 -6.59 -1.46 -8.74
C ARG A 38 -7.97 -1.91 -8.24
N TYR A 39 -8.69 -2.67 -9.05
CA TYR A 39 -10.05 -3.13 -8.73
C TYR A 39 -10.08 -4.56 -8.20
N LEU A 40 -8.92 -5.22 -8.08
CA LEU A 40 -8.78 -6.62 -7.71
C LEU A 40 -9.76 -7.50 -8.52
N ALA A 41 -9.69 -7.37 -9.85
CA ALA A 41 -10.64 -7.98 -10.76
C ALA A 41 -9.94 -8.52 -12.00
N LEU A 42 -10.40 -9.68 -12.50
CA LEU A 42 -9.77 -10.38 -13.62
C LEU A 42 -10.80 -10.80 -14.67
N PRO A 43 -10.73 -10.30 -15.91
CA PRO A 43 -11.53 -10.81 -17.02
C PRO A 43 -11.21 -12.28 -17.30
N LEU A 44 -12.21 -13.15 -17.15
CA LEU A 44 -12.07 -14.61 -17.33
C LEU A 44 -12.49 -15.06 -18.72
N LYS A 45 -13.54 -14.44 -19.25
CA LYS A 45 -14.12 -14.74 -20.57
C LYS A 45 -14.77 -13.48 -21.11
N GLU A 46 -14.61 -13.25 -22.41
CA GLU A 46 -15.16 -12.08 -23.09
C GLU A 46 -15.97 -12.51 -24.33
N GLU A 47 -17.22 -12.04 -24.39
CA GLU A 47 -18.11 -12.16 -25.54
C GLU A 47 -18.54 -10.77 -26.02
N PRO A 48 -19.20 -10.62 -27.19
CA PRO A 48 -19.54 -9.31 -27.75
C PRO A 48 -20.38 -8.41 -26.82
N GLN A 49 -21.28 -8.99 -26.03
CA GLN A 49 -22.18 -8.24 -25.12
C GLN A 49 -21.94 -8.50 -23.63
N LYS A 50 -21.09 -9.47 -23.29
CA LYS A 50 -20.95 -9.98 -21.92
C LYS A 50 -19.50 -10.23 -21.56
N LEU A 51 -19.10 -9.83 -20.35
CA LEU A 51 -17.77 -10.08 -19.79
C LEU A 51 -17.91 -10.79 -18.44
N TRP A 52 -17.29 -11.96 -18.30
CA TRP A 52 -17.19 -12.65 -17.03
C TRP A 52 -16.01 -12.10 -16.25
N LEU A 53 -16.30 -11.48 -15.11
CA LEU A 53 -15.31 -10.79 -14.30
C LEU A 53 -15.09 -11.55 -12.99
N GLY A 54 -13.89 -12.09 -12.83
CA GLY A 54 -13.43 -12.74 -11.62
C GLY A 54 -13.21 -11.73 -10.49
N LEU A 55 -13.84 -11.97 -9.34
CA LEU A 55 -13.78 -11.13 -8.14
C LEU A 55 -13.57 -12.02 -6.90
N ASP A 56 -12.96 -11.48 -5.85
CA ASP A 56 -12.86 -12.18 -4.56
C ASP A 56 -14.04 -11.90 -3.62
N SER A 57 -14.89 -10.93 -3.96
CA SER A 57 -16.15 -10.64 -3.28
C SER A 57 -17.19 -10.05 -4.24
N LEU A 58 -18.42 -10.55 -4.17
CA LEU A 58 -19.57 -9.99 -4.91
C LEU A 58 -19.99 -8.59 -4.42
N THR A 59 -19.45 -8.13 -3.29
CA THR A 59 -19.70 -6.77 -2.78
C THR A 59 -18.85 -5.71 -3.48
N ASN A 60 -17.89 -6.10 -4.34
CA ASN A 60 -17.04 -5.18 -5.09
C ASN A 60 -17.78 -4.60 -6.31
N LEU A 61 -18.85 -3.85 -6.04
CA LEU A 61 -19.68 -3.20 -7.06
C LEU A 61 -18.88 -2.22 -7.92
N ALA A 62 -17.87 -1.56 -7.32
CA ALA A 62 -16.99 -0.62 -8.01
C ALA A 62 -16.21 -1.28 -9.16
N ALA A 63 -15.77 -2.53 -9.01
CA ALA A 63 -15.15 -3.28 -10.10
C ALA A 63 -16.15 -3.53 -11.23
N CYS A 64 -17.36 -4.00 -10.92
CA CYS A 64 -18.38 -4.24 -11.94
C CYS A 64 -18.74 -2.97 -12.73
N GLU A 65 -18.94 -1.84 -12.03
CA GLU A 65 -19.25 -0.56 -12.68
C GLU A 65 -18.09 -0.06 -13.55
N ALA A 66 -16.85 -0.13 -13.03
CA ALA A 66 -15.67 0.31 -13.77
C ALA A 66 -15.46 -0.50 -15.05
N PHE A 67 -15.55 -1.83 -14.98
CA PHE A 67 -15.36 -2.68 -16.16
C PHE A 67 -16.54 -2.59 -17.13
N SER A 68 -17.78 -2.40 -16.65
CA SER A 68 -18.92 -2.14 -17.53
C SER A 68 -18.73 -0.85 -18.32
N PHE A 69 -18.28 0.21 -17.65
CA PHE A 69 -18.00 1.50 -18.28
C PHE A 69 -16.84 1.41 -19.29
N LEU A 70 -15.74 0.74 -18.92
CA LEU A 70 -14.54 0.64 -19.76
C LEU A 70 -14.74 -0.23 -21.00
N THR A 71 -15.55 -1.28 -20.89
CA THR A 71 -15.72 -2.27 -21.97
C THR A 71 -17.01 -2.07 -22.75
N GLY A 72 -17.98 -1.33 -22.20
CA GLY A 72 -19.32 -1.18 -22.78
C GLY A 72 -20.16 -2.46 -22.73
N LYS A 73 -19.78 -3.43 -21.89
CA LYS A 73 -20.39 -4.78 -21.82
C LYS A 73 -21.14 -5.00 -20.52
N ASN A 74 -22.05 -5.97 -20.53
CA ASN A 74 -22.69 -6.46 -19.31
C ASN A 74 -21.71 -7.32 -18.53
N ILE A 75 -21.52 -7.01 -17.25
CA ILE A 75 -20.60 -7.72 -16.38
C ILE A 75 -21.31 -8.86 -15.67
N GLU A 76 -20.80 -10.07 -15.82
CA GLU A 76 -21.17 -11.24 -15.03
C GLU A 76 -20.11 -11.47 -13.95
N PRO A 77 -20.39 -11.16 -12.67
CA PRO A 77 -19.43 -11.38 -11.60
C PRO A 77 -19.28 -12.88 -11.33
N VAL A 78 -18.04 -13.36 -11.32
CA VAL A 78 -17.67 -14.73 -10.97
C VAL A 78 -16.85 -14.69 -9.69
N LEU A 79 -17.33 -15.38 -8.66
CA LEU A 79 -16.64 -15.42 -7.37
C LEU A 79 -15.47 -16.41 -7.43
N ILE A 80 -14.27 -15.93 -7.15
CA ILE A 80 -13.01 -16.69 -7.12
C ILE A 80 -12.44 -16.61 -5.70
N GLU A 81 -11.76 -17.67 -5.27
CA GLU A 81 -11.01 -17.62 -4.02
C GLU A 81 -9.93 -16.53 -4.07
N SER A 82 -9.87 -15.70 -3.02
CA SER A 82 -8.98 -14.53 -2.96
C SER A 82 -7.51 -14.92 -3.24
N ALA A 83 -7.04 -16.06 -2.72
CA ALA A 83 -5.69 -16.55 -2.98
C ALA A 83 -5.45 -16.84 -4.47
N VAL A 84 -6.38 -17.53 -5.14
CA VAL A 84 -6.29 -17.89 -6.57
C VAL A 84 -6.33 -16.66 -7.46
N LEU A 85 -7.23 -15.71 -7.18
CA LEU A 85 -7.34 -14.46 -7.94
C LEU A 85 -6.05 -13.63 -7.83
N LYS A 86 -5.48 -13.56 -6.63
CA LYS A 86 -4.24 -12.81 -6.37
C LYS A 86 -3.05 -13.41 -7.12
N THR A 87 -2.90 -14.73 -7.13
CA THR A 87 -1.89 -15.42 -7.92
C THR A 87 -2.06 -15.14 -9.42
N ALA A 88 -3.28 -15.23 -9.94
CA ALA A 88 -3.55 -14.96 -11.35
C ALA A 88 -3.24 -13.52 -11.77
N LEU A 89 -3.51 -12.54 -10.90
CA LEU A 89 -3.16 -11.14 -11.15
C LEU A 89 -1.64 -10.87 -11.07
N GLN A 90 -0.89 -11.67 -10.31
CA GLN A 90 0.57 -11.60 -10.28
C GLN A 90 1.20 -12.17 -11.56
N ASP A 91 0.66 -13.29 -12.06
CA ASP A 91 1.11 -13.93 -13.31
C ASP A 91 0.92 -13.04 -14.56
N LEU A 92 0.03 -12.04 -14.47
CA LEU A 92 -0.22 -11.05 -15.52
C LEU A 92 0.88 -9.99 -15.67
N ALA A 93 1.88 -9.91 -14.80
CA ALA A 93 2.93 -8.89 -14.89
C ALA A 93 3.94 -9.19 -16.01
N PRO A 94 4.01 -8.42 -17.12
CA PRO A 94 5.10 -8.57 -18.07
C PRO A 94 6.40 -8.03 -17.47
N HIS A 95 7.49 -8.79 -17.64
CA HIS A 95 8.86 -8.30 -17.39
C HIS A 95 9.12 -7.04 -18.23
N ARG A 96 9.28 -5.88 -17.59
CA ARG A 96 9.56 -4.62 -18.27
C ARG A 96 10.95 -4.09 -17.92
N GLU A 97 11.75 -3.90 -18.96
CA GLU A 97 13.08 -3.30 -18.91
C GLU A 97 13.03 -1.79 -18.64
N LYS A 98 13.94 -1.37 -17.74
CA LYS A 98 14.53 -0.04 -17.49
C LYS A 98 13.64 1.13 -17.01
N LEU A 99 14.08 1.67 -15.88
CA LEU A 99 13.49 2.72 -15.03
C LEU A 99 13.83 4.13 -15.55
N ASP A 100 12.83 5.03 -15.52
CA ASP A 100 13.00 6.48 -15.51
C ASP A 100 13.30 6.95 -14.07
N GLU A 101 14.36 7.73 -13.88
CA GLU A 101 14.96 8.11 -12.58
C GLU A 101 14.16 9.13 -11.73
N ASN A 102 12.90 9.43 -12.04
CA ASN A 102 12.12 10.46 -11.32
C ASN A 102 10.83 9.97 -10.65
N GLN A 103 10.67 8.65 -10.44
CA GLN A 103 9.58 8.14 -9.61
C GLN A 103 10.05 7.88 -8.17
N PRO A 104 9.23 8.18 -7.15
CA PRO A 104 9.52 7.75 -5.78
C PRO A 104 9.73 6.24 -5.79
N LEU A 105 10.89 5.81 -5.27
CA LEU A 105 11.30 4.42 -5.24
C LEU A 105 10.35 3.67 -4.28
N PHE A 106 9.29 3.09 -4.83
CA PHE A 106 8.41 2.21 -4.07
C PHE A 106 9.08 0.86 -3.97
N TYR A 107 9.27 0.37 -2.75
CA TYR A 107 9.68 -1.02 -2.59
C TYR A 107 8.49 -1.91 -2.93
N SER A 108 8.55 -2.59 -4.07
CA SER A 108 7.62 -3.64 -4.48
C SER A 108 8.43 -4.88 -4.79
N VAL A 109 8.08 -6.02 -4.18
CA VAL A 109 8.67 -7.30 -4.57
C VAL A 109 8.08 -7.71 -5.91
N THR A 110 8.76 -7.30 -6.97
CA THR A 110 8.69 -7.94 -8.27
C THR A 110 9.84 -8.95 -8.33
N PRO A 111 9.65 -10.17 -8.88
CA PRO A 111 10.72 -11.18 -9.00
C PRO A 111 12.00 -10.71 -9.70
N GLN A 112 12.00 -9.53 -10.32
CA GLN A 112 13.13 -9.00 -11.08
C GLN A 112 14.20 -8.26 -10.26
N GLU A 113 13.99 -7.98 -8.96
CA GLU A 113 15.06 -7.43 -8.11
C GLU A 113 16.09 -8.49 -7.65
N GLN A 114 15.99 -9.73 -8.13
CA GLN A 114 16.91 -10.84 -7.78
C GLN A 114 18.31 -10.76 -8.41
N GLN A 115 18.62 -9.74 -9.23
CA GLN A 115 19.90 -9.70 -9.96
C GLN A 115 21.10 -9.17 -9.17
N GLU A 116 20.92 -8.68 -7.94
CA GLU A 116 22.05 -8.43 -7.03
C GLU A 116 21.76 -9.05 -5.66
N GLN A 117 22.46 -10.15 -5.36
CA GLN A 117 22.53 -10.86 -4.06
C GLN A 117 21.48 -11.97 -3.83
N SER A 118 21.83 -13.18 -4.28
CA SER A 118 21.13 -14.44 -4.00
C SER A 118 21.02 -14.83 -2.50
N SER A 119 21.55 -14.01 -1.57
CA SER A 119 21.56 -14.30 -0.12
C SER A 119 20.42 -13.68 0.68
N ASP A 120 19.75 -12.66 0.13
CA ASP A 120 18.81 -11.82 0.90
C ASP A 120 17.32 -12.16 0.70
N GLU A 121 17.02 -13.08 -0.21
CA GLU A 121 15.67 -13.57 -0.50
C GLU A 121 14.84 -13.98 0.74
N PRO A 122 15.35 -14.78 1.70
CA PRO A 122 14.57 -15.14 2.89
C PRO A 122 14.31 -13.94 3.81
N THR A 123 15.24 -12.97 3.86
CA THR A 123 15.09 -11.73 4.65
C THR A 123 13.97 -10.87 4.08
N ILE A 124 13.93 -10.75 2.75
CA ILE A 124 12.91 -9.99 2.02
C ILE A 124 11.52 -10.61 2.22
N GLN A 125 11.39 -11.92 2.02
CA GLN A 125 10.13 -12.64 2.21
C GLN A 125 9.60 -12.47 3.63
N LEU A 126 10.48 -12.51 4.64
CA LEU A 126 10.11 -12.32 6.03
C LEU A 126 9.64 -10.89 6.32
N LEU A 127 10.31 -9.86 5.79
CA LEU A 127 9.84 -8.48 5.91
C LEU A 127 8.46 -8.27 5.29
N ASN A 128 8.23 -8.86 4.10
CA ASN A 128 6.92 -8.80 3.46
C ASN A 128 5.84 -9.41 4.33
N GLN A 129 6.08 -10.62 4.86
CA GLN A 129 5.13 -11.28 5.77
C GLN A 129 4.85 -10.43 7.01
N ILE A 130 5.87 -9.78 7.58
CA ILE A 130 5.70 -8.88 8.73
C ILE A 130 4.81 -7.70 8.34
N PHE A 131 5.06 -7.05 7.20
CA PHE A 131 4.31 -5.88 6.75
C PHE A 131 2.87 -6.21 6.36
N GLU A 132 2.64 -7.32 5.66
CA GLU A 132 1.31 -7.81 5.30
C GLU A 132 0.50 -8.17 6.56
N ASN A 133 1.11 -8.84 7.53
CA ASN A 133 0.47 -9.18 8.79
C ASN A 133 0.16 -7.92 9.62
N ALA A 134 1.10 -6.98 9.72
CA ALA A 134 0.89 -5.70 10.40
C ALA A 134 -0.26 -4.90 9.77
N THR A 135 -0.34 -4.88 8.43
CA THR A 135 -1.40 -4.21 7.69
C THR A 135 -2.76 -4.89 7.92
N THR A 136 -2.80 -6.21 7.82
CA THR A 136 -4.01 -7.02 8.06
C THR A 136 -4.55 -6.80 9.47
N LYS A 137 -3.66 -6.73 10.47
CA LYS A 137 -4.00 -6.46 11.87
C LYS A 137 -4.18 -4.97 12.19
N LYS A 138 -4.07 -4.08 11.20
CA LYS A 138 -4.19 -2.61 11.35
C LYS A 138 -3.25 -2.03 12.41
N ALA A 139 -2.02 -2.53 12.48
CA ALA A 139 -1.02 -2.05 13.43
C ALA A 139 -0.55 -0.62 13.09
N SER A 140 -0.38 0.23 14.11
CA SER A 140 0.18 1.57 13.98
C SER A 140 1.71 1.60 14.01
N ASP A 141 2.32 0.68 14.76
CA ASP A 141 3.77 0.56 14.89
C ASP A 141 4.19 -0.92 14.87
N ILE A 142 5.33 -1.19 14.25
CA ILE A 142 6.03 -2.47 14.27
C ILE A 142 7.33 -2.29 15.05
N HIS A 143 7.51 -3.09 16.08
CA HIS A 143 8.68 -3.08 16.94
C HIS A 143 9.51 -4.34 16.68
N LEU A 144 10.77 -4.16 16.33
CA LEU A 144 11.78 -5.21 16.18
C LEU A 144 12.81 -5.03 17.30
N GLU A 145 12.75 -5.90 18.31
CA GLU A 145 13.50 -5.74 19.55
C GLU A 145 14.41 -6.94 19.76
N PRO A 146 15.73 -6.80 19.54
CA PRO A 146 16.66 -7.90 19.73
C PRO A 146 16.74 -8.27 21.22
N GLN A 147 16.67 -9.57 21.49
CA GLN A 147 16.95 -10.18 22.79
C GLN A 147 18.22 -11.03 22.68
N ALA A 148 18.62 -11.67 23.78
CA ALA A 148 19.81 -12.51 23.79
C ALA A 148 19.76 -13.62 22.72
N ASP A 149 18.64 -14.34 22.62
CA ASP A 149 18.53 -15.55 21.80
C ASP A 149 17.57 -15.42 20.60
N PHE A 150 16.77 -14.34 20.55
CA PHE A 150 15.75 -14.16 19.53
C PHE A 150 15.44 -12.68 19.26
N LEU A 151 14.87 -12.40 18.10
CA LEU A 151 14.28 -11.11 17.78
C LEU A 151 12.81 -11.12 18.16
N GLN A 152 12.43 -10.27 19.11
CA GLN A 152 11.04 -10.08 19.49
C GLN A 152 10.36 -9.11 18.51
N VAL A 153 9.30 -9.58 17.85
CA VAL A 153 8.42 -8.72 17.05
C VAL A 153 7.21 -8.35 17.89
N ARG A 154 6.85 -7.06 17.96
CA ARG A 154 5.60 -6.59 18.57
C ARG A 154 4.89 -5.63 17.66
N PHE A 155 3.56 -5.71 17.62
CA PHE A 155 2.72 -4.75 16.92
C PHE A 155 2.01 -3.87 17.93
N ARG A 156 1.92 -2.57 17.66
CA ARG A 156 0.99 -1.71 18.37
C ARG A 156 -0.34 -1.71 17.62
N ILE A 157 -1.37 -2.27 18.24
CA ILE A 157 -2.72 -2.35 17.67
C ILE A 157 -3.63 -1.65 18.66
N ASP A 158 -4.36 -0.64 18.20
CA ASP A 158 -5.25 0.19 19.02
C ASP A 158 -4.57 0.73 20.30
N GLY A 159 -3.31 1.16 20.16
CA GLY A 159 -2.51 1.69 21.26
C GLY A 159 -1.81 0.66 22.14
N VAL A 160 -2.17 -0.62 22.05
CA VAL A 160 -1.64 -1.70 22.88
C VAL A 160 -0.55 -2.49 22.14
N LEU A 161 0.56 -2.76 22.83
CA LEU A 161 1.62 -3.62 22.28
C LEU A 161 1.27 -5.09 22.43
N GLN A 162 1.22 -5.80 21.30
CA GLN A 162 0.92 -7.23 21.22
C GLN A 162 2.13 -7.99 20.67
N VAL A 163 2.55 -9.01 21.40
CA VAL A 163 3.64 -9.92 21.03
C VAL A 163 3.24 -10.73 19.80
N GLN A 164 4.13 -10.79 18.81
CA GLN A 164 4.02 -11.64 17.63
C GLN A 164 5.06 -12.77 17.71
N ASN A 165 5.06 -13.64 16.69
CA ASN A 165 6.04 -14.71 16.56
C ASN A 165 7.46 -14.14 16.62
N THR A 166 8.33 -14.82 17.37
CA THR A 166 9.75 -14.49 17.45
C THR A 166 10.49 -14.95 16.21
N ILE A 167 11.57 -14.24 15.88
CA ILE A 167 12.44 -14.57 14.75
C ILE A 167 13.80 -15.01 15.30
N ALA A 168 14.49 -15.92 14.61
CA ALA A 168 15.83 -16.34 14.99
C ALA A 168 16.79 -15.15 15.03
N GLN A 169 17.61 -15.06 16.08
CA GLN A 169 18.55 -13.94 16.28
C GLN A 169 19.52 -13.77 15.09
N THR A 170 19.85 -14.86 14.39
CA THR A 170 20.71 -14.85 13.20
C THR A 170 20.16 -13.99 12.05
N LEU A 171 18.84 -13.80 11.98
CA LEU A 171 18.17 -12.97 10.97
C LEU A 171 18.00 -11.51 11.41
N ALA A 172 18.18 -11.20 12.69
CA ALA A 172 17.91 -9.87 13.23
C ALA A 172 18.72 -8.77 12.53
N ASN A 173 20.04 -8.94 12.44
CA ASN A 173 20.92 -7.97 11.80
C ASN A 173 20.61 -7.81 10.31
N ARG A 174 20.26 -8.90 9.61
CA ARG A 174 19.90 -8.84 8.17
C ARG A 174 18.62 -8.04 7.96
N LEU A 175 17.61 -8.23 8.80
CA LEU A 175 16.37 -7.48 8.75
C LEU A 175 16.62 -5.98 8.97
N ILE A 176 17.39 -5.61 9.99
CA ILE A 176 17.71 -4.21 10.27
C ILE A 176 18.51 -3.58 9.12
N SER A 177 19.53 -4.26 8.60
CA SER A 177 20.31 -3.77 7.45
C SER A 177 19.44 -3.56 6.21
N ARG A 178 18.49 -4.48 5.95
CA ARG A 178 17.55 -4.32 4.83
C ARG A 178 16.63 -3.13 5.04
N LEU A 179 16.12 -2.93 6.25
CA LEU A 179 15.30 -1.76 6.59
C LEU A 179 16.07 -0.45 6.43
N LYS A 180 17.34 -0.41 6.86
CA LYS A 180 18.23 0.74 6.65
C LYS A 180 18.43 1.05 5.18
N LEU A 181 18.67 0.03 4.36
CA LEU A 181 18.79 0.17 2.91
C LEU A 181 17.52 0.81 2.33
N LEU A 182 16.33 0.30 2.68
CA LEU A 182 15.05 0.84 2.21
C LEU A 182 14.87 2.31 2.60
N ALA A 183 15.26 2.68 3.82
CA ALA A 183 15.14 4.04 4.33
C ALA A 183 16.33 4.95 4.02
N LYS A 184 17.27 4.50 3.17
CA LYS A 184 18.50 5.22 2.77
C LYS A 184 19.37 5.65 3.96
N LEU A 185 19.48 4.79 4.97
CA LEU A 185 20.29 4.97 6.17
C LEU A 185 21.67 4.32 6.02
N ASP A 186 22.63 4.73 6.85
CA ASP A 186 23.96 4.14 6.86
C ASP A 186 23.92 2.76 7.52
N ILE A 187 24.09 1.72 6.69
CA ILE A 187 24.09 0.31 7.11
C ILE A 187 25.29 -0.01 7.99
N SER A 188 26.43 0.67 7.78
CA SER A 188 27.67 0.42 8.52
C SER A 188 27.64 0.98 9.94
N GLU A 189 26.88 2.04 10.17
CA GLU A 189 26.75 2.65 11.49
C GLU A 189 25.64 1.98 12.30
N THR A 190 25.98 1.46 13.48
CA THR A 190 25.06 0.71 14.36
C THR A 190 25.03 1.23 15.79
N ARG A 191 25.84 2.24 16.10
CA ARG A 191 26.04 2.77 17.46
C ARG A 191 25.19 4.01 17.72
N LEU A 192 24.84 4.75 16.67
CA LEU A 192 24.06 5.98 16.75
C LEU A 192 22.60 5.74 16.35
N PRO A 193 21.64 6.45 16.97
CA PRO A 193 20.26 6.43 16.50
C PRO A 193 20.16 6.96 15.06
N GLN A 194 19.31 6.34 14.24
CA GLN A 194 19.05 6.78 12.87
C GLN A 194 17.55 6.87 12.61
N ASP A 195 17.13 7.88 11.85
CA ASP A 195 15.74 8.10 11.45
C ASP A 195 15.66 8.20 9.93
N GLY A 196 14.77 7.44 9.33
CA GLY A 196 14.54 7.43 7.89
C GLY A 196 13.06 7.28 7.53
N ARG A 197 12.77 7.40 6.24
CA ARG A 197 11.44 7.10 5.70
C ARG A 197 11.58 6.28 4.44
N PHE A 198 10.62 5.40 4.21
CA PHE A 198 10.53 4.64 2.98
C PHE A 198 9.07 4.33 2.67
N GLN A 199 8.79 4.10 1.39
CA GLN A 199 7.48 3.69 0.95
C GLN A 199 7.52 2.21 0.57
N PHE A 200 6.55 1.46 1.06
CA PHE A 200 6.37 0.05 0.80
C PHE A 200 5.09 -0.13 -0.01
N LYS A 201 5.20 -0.70 -1.20
CA LYS A 201 4.03 -1.06 -2.00
C LYS A 201 3.65 -2.50 -1.66
N THR A 202 2.47 -2.65 -1.07
CA THR A 202 1.91 -3.97 -0.80
C THR A 202 1.60 -4.70 -2.10
N THR A 203 1.47 -6.02 -1.99
CA THR A 203 1.01 -6.91 -3.06
C THR A 203 -0.33 -6.46 -3.67
N PHE A 204 -1.18 -5.74 -2.91
CA PHE A 204 -2.48 -5.23 -3.34
C PHE A 204 -2.45 -3.78 -3.84
N SER A 205 -1.27 -3.25 -4.18
CA SER A 205 -1.04 -1.87 -4.68
C SER A 205 -1.31 -0.73 -3.70
N ASP A 206 -1.60 -1.01 -2.41
CA ASP A 206 -1.55 0.02 -1.38
C ASP A 206 -0.10 0.47 -1.17
N ILE A 207 0.12 1.78 -1.18
CA ILE A 207 1.40 2.39 -0.83
C ILE A 207 1.35 2.76 0.65
N LEU A 208 2.19 2.10 1.43
CA LEU A 208 2.38 2.36 2.85
C LEU A 208 3.60 3.27 3.03
N ASP A 209 3.43 4.36 3.77
CA ASP A 209 4.54 5.24 4.15
C ASP A 209 5.01 4.85 5.55
N PHE A 210 6.27 4.46 5.66
CA PHE A 210 6.89 4.08 6.92
C PHE A 210 7.91 5.12 7.35
N ARG A 211 7.82 5.50 8.62
CA ARG A 211 8.94 6.12 9.34
C ARG A 211 9.70 5.04 10.10
N LEU A 212 10.98 4.88 9.78
CA LEU A 212 11.89 3.99 10.47
C LEU A 212 12.70 4.80 11.48
N SER A 213 12.79 4.31 12.71
CA SER A 213 13.75 4.79 13.71
C SER A 213 14.51 3.60 14.26
N THR A 214 15.83 3.71 14.35
CA THR A 214 16.69 2.67 14.89
C THR A 214 17.52 3.18 16.07
N LEU A 215 17.87 2.28 16.99
CA LEU A 215 18.60 2.60 18.20
C LEU A 215 19.46 1.40 18.64
N ALA A 216 20.72 1.67 18.96
CA ALA A 216 21.63 0.68 19.54
C ALA A 216 21.13 0.18 20.91
N THR A 217 21.19 -1.12 21.14
CA THR A 217 20.86 -1.78 22.42
C THR A 217 21.93 -2.82 22.77
N HIS A 218 21.84 -3.43 23.97
CA HIS A 218 22.80 -4.45 24.41
C HIS A 218 22.88 -5.68 23.50
N PHE A 219 21.76 -6.07 22.86
CA PHE A 219 21.67 -7.30 22.07
C PHE A 219 21.65 -7.07 20.56
N GLY A 220 21.93 -5.83 20.13
CA GLY A 220 21.89 -5.43 18.72
C GLY A 220 21.11 -4.14 18.54
N GLU A 221 20.65 -3.89 17.32
CA GLU A 221 19.93 -2.66 17.00
C GLU A 221 18.42 -2.88 17.01
N LYS A 222 17.72 -2.07 17.81
CA LYS A 222 16.26 -2.05 17.84
C LYS A 222 15.76 -1.16 16.71
N ALA A 223 14.74 -1.63 15.98
CA ALA A 223 14.02 -0.82 15.01
C ALA A 223 12.55 -0.65 15.40
N VAL A 224 12.02 0.54 15.15
CA VAL A 224 10.60 0.83 15.23
C VAL A 224 10.17 1.41 13.89
N LEU A 225 9.17 0.79 13.27
CA LEU A 225 8.53 1.30 12.08
C LEU A 225 7.16 1.83 12.47
N ARG A 226 6.90 3.10 12.14
CA ARG A 226 5.57 3.69 12.27
C ARG A 226 4.91 3.74 10.92
N LEU A 227 3.76 3.10 10.81
CA LEU A 227 2.93 3.17 9.62
C LEU A 227 2.18 4.51 9.62
N GLN A 228 2.46 5.36 8.64
CA GLN A 228 1.65 6.53 8.36
C GLN A 228 0.55 6.12 7.39
N GLN A 229 -0.67 5.96 7.90
CA GLN A 229 -1.84 5.89 7.04
C GLN A 229 -2.09 7.29 6.46
N ASN A 230 -1.49 7.57 5.31
CA ASN A 230 -1.88 8.70 4.47
C ASN A 230 -3.23 8.38 3.82
N ARG A 231 -4.31 8.35 4.61
CA ARG A 231 -5.60 8.72 4.04
C ARG A 231 -5.63 10.24 4.02
N PRO A 232 -5.57 10.89 2.85
CA PRO A 232 -6.17 12.21 2.74
C PRO A 232 -7.64 12.01 3.10
N VAL A 233 -7.99 12.27 4.36
CA VAL A 233 -9.39 12.33 4.74
C VAL A 233 -9.89 13.62 4.11
N GLN A 234 -10.46 13.52 2.91
CA GLN A 234 -11.31 14.56 2.36
C GLN A 234 -12.57 14.58 3.23
N LEU A 235 -12.46 15.11 4.45
CA LEU A 235 -13.62 15.42 5.27
C LEU A 235 -14.38 16.52 4.56
N ALA A 236 -15.62 16.25 4.20
CA ALA A 236 -16.49 17.32 3.76
C ALA A 236 -16.59 18.32 4.92
N PHE A 237 -16.62 19.61 4.61
CA PHE A 237 -16.68 20.66 5.63
C PHE A 237 -17.89 20.50 6.58
N SER A 238 -18.96 19.83 6.11
CA SER A 238 -20.14 19.45 6.87
C SER A 238 -19.91 18.32 7.90
N GLU A 239 -18.88 17.51 7.72
CA GLU A 239 -18.55 16.35 8.57
C GLU A 239 -17.65 16.72 9.76
N LEU A 240 -17.24 17.99 9.87
CA LEU A 240 -16.39 18.50 10.94
C LEU A 240 -17.12 18.68 12.29
N GLY A 241 -18.37 18.22 12.40
CA GLY A 241 -19.18 18.31 13.62
C GLY A 241 -19.60 19.74 14.02
N MET A 242 -19.39 20.71 13.12
CA MET A 242 -19.80 22.10 13.32
C MET A 242 -21.28 22.28 13.00
N THR A 243 -21.99 23.07 13.80
CA THR A 243 -23.33 23.57 13.46
C THR A 243 -23.29 24.45 12.20
N GLU A 244 -24.41 24.60 11.49
CA GLU A 244 -24.48 25.44 10.27
C GLU A 244 -24.01 26.87 10.51
N GLN A 245 -24.33 27.45 11.68
CA GLN A 245 -23.90 28.80 12.05
C GLN A 245 -22.37 28.89 12.25
N GLN A 246 -21.76 27.88 12.89
CA GLN A 246 -20.30 27.80 13.04
C GLN A 246 -19.61 27.62 11.69
N GLN A 247 -20.20 26.81 10.80
CA GLN A 247 -19.69 26.62 9.44
C GLN A 247 -19.68 27.92 8.63
N GLN A 248 -20.77 28.68 8.67
CA GLN A 248 -20.85 29.98 8.00
C GLN A 248 -19.81 30.97 8.55
N THR A 249 -19.67 31.03 9.87
CA THR A 249 -18.68 31.90 10.53
C THR A 249 -17.25 31.55 10.14
N PHE A 250 -16.92 30.26 10.12
CA PHE A 250 -15.59 29.78 9.75
C PHE A 250 -15.31 29.99 8.24
N ARG A 251 -16.29 29.76 7.36
CA ARG A 251 -16.17 30.07 5.92
C ARG A 251 -15.95 31.56 5.68
N HIS A 252 -16.67 32.41 6.39
CA HIS A 252 -16.48 33.87 6.30
C HIS A 252 -15.10 34.31 6.78
N ALA A 253 -14.56 33.67 7.83
CA ALA A 253 -13.19 33.92 8.29
C ALA A 253 -12.15 33.46 7.26
N LEU A 254 -12.34 32.30 6.64
CA LEU A 254 -11.48 31.79 5.56
C LEU A 254 -11.52 32.65 4.29
N SER A 255 -12.64 33.32 4.01
CA SER A 255 -12.77 34.19 2.85
C SER A 255 -12.14 35.57 3.04
N GLN A 256 -11.66 35.91 4.24
CA GLN A 256 -10.99 37.18 4.44
C GLN A 256 -9.62 37.20 3.73
N PRO A 257 -9.24 38.33 3.11
CA PRO A 257 -7.99 38.43 2.35
C PRO A 257 -6.74 38.30 3.22
N GLN A 258 -6.84 38.60 4.53
CA GLN A 258 -5.78 38.48 5.51
C GLN A 258 -6.38 38.24 6.91
N GLY A 259 -5.69 37.46 7.74
CA GLY A 259 -6.12 37.18 9.10
C GLY A 259 -5.44 35.94 9.69
N LEU A 260 -5.53 35.77 11.01
CA LEU A 260 -5.03 34.59 11.72
C LEU A 260 -6.23 33.76 12.20
N ILE A 261 -6.26 32.49 11.81
CA ILE A 261 -7.20 31.51 12.36
C ILE A 261 -6.42 30.58 13.28
N LEU A 262 -6.75 30.59 14.56
CA LEU A 262 -6.13 29.73 15.57
C LEU A 262 -7.11 28.63 15.96
N VAL A 263 -6.78 27.39 15.62
CA VAL A 263 -7.53 26.20 16.06
C VAL A 263 -6.79 25.57 17.24
N THR A 264 -7.43 25.53 18.41
CA THR A 264 -6.83 25.00 19.64
C THR A 264 -7.67 23.85 20.19
N GLY A 265 -7.00 22.85 20.75
CA GLY A 265 -7.64 21.76 21.50
C GLY A 265 -6.66 21.16 22.53
N PRO A 266 -7.16 20.40 23.53
CA PRO A 266 -6.32 19.62 24.44
C PRO A 266 -5.48 18.60 23.67
N ARG A 267 -4.36 18.12 24.25
CA ARG A 267 -3.31 17.31 23.55
C ARG A 267 -3.81 16.08 22.76
N GLU A 268 -4.99 15.55 23.06
CA GLU A 268 -5.58 14.39 22.39
C GLU A 268 -6.61 14.76 21.31
N ALA A 269 -6.91 16.04 21.12
CA ALA A 269 -7.83 16.57 20.10
C ALA A 269 -7.12 17.58 19.19
N VAL A 270 -6.39 17.04 18.20
CA VAL A 270 -5.97 17.68 16.94
C VAL A 270 -4.99 18.88 17.01
N LYS A 271 -4.10 18.91 16.02
CA LYS A 271 -2.93 19.77 15.85
C LYS A 271 -3.26 21.24 15.59
N VAL A 272 -2.32 22.11 16.01
CA VAL A 272 -2.22 23.51 15.58
C VAL A 272 -1.94 23.56 14.07
N PHE A 273 -2.83 24.19 13.30
CA PHE A 273 -2.57 24.57 11.91
C PHE A 273 -2.45 26.09 11.82
N LEU A 274 -1.35 26.58 11.26
CA LEU A 274 -1.14 27.99 10.94
C LEU A 274 -1.44 28.20 9.46
N TYR A 275 -2.55 28.90 9.15
CA TYR A 275 -2.88 29.30 7.79
C TYR A 275 -2.51 30.77 7.61
N ILE A 276 -1.41 31.07 6.90
CA ILE A 276 -1.07 32.43 6.46
C ILE A 276 -1.19 32.44 4.94
N ARG A 277 -2.21 33.12 4.42
CA ARG A 277 -2.34 33.36 2.99
C ARG A 277 -1.71 34.71 2.67
N HIS A 278 -0.47 34.71 2.20
CA HIS A 278 0.15 35.89 1.59
C HIS A 278 -0.23 35.91 0.11
N TYR A 279 -1.14 36.81 -0.29
CA TYR A 279 -1.49 37.00 -1.70
C TYR A 279 -0.52 37.97 -2.37
N ASN A 280 0.25 37.50 -3.34
CA ASN A 280 0.77 38.29 -4.44
C ASN A 280 0.50 37.50 -5.74
N GLY A 281 -0.56 37.87 -6.46
CA GLY A 281 -0.85 37.37 -7.81
C GLY A 281 -1.76 36.13 -7.92
N SER A 282 -3.01 36.39 -8.31
CA SER A 282 -3.98 35.54 -9.04
C SER A 282 -3.63 34.06 -9.32
N ILE A 283 -4.32 33.15 -8.63
CA ILE A 283 -4.59 31.76 -9.05
C ILE A 283 -6.10 31.50 -8.82
N PRO A 284 -6.81 30.85 -9.76
CA PRO A 284 -8.26 30.58 -9.65
C PRO A 284 -8.57 29.55 -8.54
N PRO A 285 -9.82 29.50 -8.06
CA PRO A 285 -10.19 28.64 -6.94
C PRO A 285 -10.46 27.22 -7.48
N THR A 286 -9.40 26.43 -7.61
CA THR A 286 -9.58 24.99 -7.76
C THR A 286 -8.46 24.28 -7.02
N SER A 287 -8.86 23.29 -6.23
CA SER A 287 -7.99 22.27 -5.63
C SER A 287 -7.22 22.69 -4.38
N ILE A 288 -7.92 22.78 -3.25
CA ILE A 288 -7.38 22.28 -1.98
C ILE A 288 -8.52 21.60 -1.23
N LEU A 289 -8.58 20.27 -1.30
CA LEU A 289 -8.88 19.32 -0.22
C LEU A 289 -8.41 17.93 -0.66
#